data_AF-A0A920E6H2-F1
#
_entry.id   AF-A0A920E6H2-F1
#
_cell.length_a   1.000
_cell.length_b   1.000
_cell.length_c   1.000
_cell.angle_alpha   90.00
_cell.angle_beta   90.00
_cell.angle_gamma   90.00
#
_symmetry.space_group_name_H-M   'P 1'
#
loop_
_entity.id
_entity.type
_entity.pdbx_description
1 polymer ?
#
loop_
_entity_poly.entity_id
_entity_poly.type
_entity_poly.pdbx_seq_one_letter_code
_entity_poly.pdbx_strand_id
1 'polypeptide(L)'
;MDDILKECQDKMQKALKSFTVEISKIRGGAINKSIFDDIKVDYYGAQTPLNQLCNINTNEASSIILSPYDVSVADEIVKAIQKSDLGFNPNNDDGVIIINFPPTYKRKKR
;
A
#
# COMPACT_ATOMS: atom_id res chain seq x y z
N MET A 1 -17.20 -14.98 -37.00
CA MET A 1 -16.39 -13.74 -37.10
C MET A 1 -16.54 -12.91 -35.82
N ASP A 2 -17.75 -12.84 -35.26
CA ASP A 2 -18.04 -12.08 -34.04
C ASP A 2 -17.36 -12.59 -32.76
N ASP A 3 -17.16 -13.91 -32.62
CA ASP A 3 -16.43 -14.48 -31.45
C ASP A 3 -14.96 -14.03 -31.38
N ILE A 4 -14.29 -13.90 -32.52
CA ILE A 4 -12.88 -13.47 -32.58
C ILE A 4 -12.77 -11.99 -32.19
N LEU A 5 -13.73 -11.17 -32.62
CA LEU A 5 -13.81 -9.76 -32.23
C LEU A 5 -14.04 -9.60 -30.72
N LYS A 6 -14.93 -10.42 -30.15
CA LYS A 6 -15.22 -10.41 -28.72
C LYS A 6 -14.02 -10.85 -27.88
N GLU A 7 -13.31 -11.89 -28.29
CA GLU A 7 -12.10 -12.36 -27.61
C GLU A 7 -10.97 -11.32 -27.64
N CYS A 8 -10.79 -10.63 -28.78
CA CYS A 8 -9.84 -9.52 -28.89
C CYS A 8 -10.22 -8.36 -27.95
N GLN A 9 -11.49 -8.00 -27.87
CA GLN A 9 -11.97 -6.93 -27.01
C GLN A 9 -11.76 -7.26 -25.52
N ASP A 10 -12.01 -8.51 -25.10
CA ASP A 10 -11.77 -8.97 -23.73
C ASP A 10 -10.27 -8.95 -23.37
N LYS A 11 -9.39 -9.34 -24.31
CA LYS A 11 -7.93 -9.28 -24.12
C LYS A 11 -7.44 -7.83 -23.99
N MET A 12 -7.94 -6.92 -24.83
CA MET A 12 -7.61 -5.49 -24.73
C MET A 12 -8.07 -4.91 -23.40
N GLN A 13 -9.28 -5.26 -22.94
CA GLN A 13 -9.81 -4.76 -21.68
C GLN A 13 -9.03 -5.29 -20.47
N LYS A 14 -8.57 -6.55 -20.50
CA LYS A 14 -7.67 -7.12 -19.46
C LYS A 14 -6.30 -6.41 -19.44
N ALA A 15 -5.72 -6.15 -20.60
CA ALA A 15 -4.44 -5.44 -20.69
C ALA A 15 -4.57 -4.02 -20.13
N LEU A 16 -5.64 -3.31 -20.47
CA LEU A 16 -5.90 -1.94 -19.99
C LEU A 16 -6.13 -1.89 -18.47
N LYS A 17 -6.86 -2.88 -17.92
CA LYS A 17 -7.02 -3.05 -16.46
C LYS A 17 -5.68 -3.30 -15.77
N SER A 18 -4.87 -4.21 -16.28
CA SER A 18 -3.55 -4.52 -15.71
C SER A 18 -2.62 -3.31 -15.73
N PHE A 19 -2.62 -2.57 -16.85
CA PHE A 19 -1.85 -1.34 -17.01
C PHE A 19 -2.30 -0.23 -16.05
N THR A 20 -3.60 -0.10 -15.80
CA THR A 20 -4.13 0.89 -14.85
C THR A 20 -3.74 0.55 -13.41
N VAL A 21 -3.74 -0.74 -13.05
CA VAL A 21 -3.26 -1.23 -11.75
C VAL A 21 -1.76 -0.95 -11.60
N GLU A 22 -0.95 -1.22 -12.63
CA GLU A 22 0.48 -0.94 -12.63
C GLU A 22 0.78 0.57 -12.53
N ILE A 23 0.05 1.41 -13.27
CA ILE A 23 0.16 2.87 -13.14
C ILE A 23 -0.22 3.35 -11.74
N SER A 24 -1.22 2.75 -11.11
CA SER A 24 -1.61 3.10 -9.73
C SER A 24 -0.50 2.77 -8.73
N LYS A 25 0.37 1.79 -9.06
CA LYS A 25 1.58 1.46 -8.30
C LYS A 25 2.76 2.41 -8.60
N ILE A 26 2.80 3.03 -9.79
CA ILE A 26 3.83 4.01 -10.15
C ILE A 26 3.54 5.35 -9.46
N ARG A 27 4.34 5.66 -8.43
CA ARG A 27 4.32 6.87 -7.59
C ARG A 27 3.95 8.17 -8.34
N GLY A 28 2.65 8.50 -8.32
CA GLY A 28 2.17 9.88 -8.37
C GLY A 28 2.25 10.47 -6.96
N GLY A 29 2.54 11.76 -6.83
CA GLY A 29 2.81 12.43 -5.54
C GLY A 29 1.65 12.46 -4.52
N ALA A 30 0.55 11.74 -4.75
CA ALA A 30 -0.46 11.44 -3.76
C ALA A 30 -0.18 10.04 -3.21
N ILE A 31 0.09 9.95 -1.92
CA ILE A 31 0.33 8.69 -1.23
C ILE A 31 -0.92 7.80 -1.40
N ASN A 32 -0.81 6.74 -2.19
CA ASN A 32 -1.92 5.84 -2.46
C ASN A 32 -1.95 4.73 -1.40
N LYS A 33 -3.12 4.50 -0.79
CA LYS A 33 -3.34 3.47 0.25
C LYS A 33 -3.01 2.07 -0.26
N SER A 34 -3.05 1.87 -1.58
CA SER A 34 -2.75 0.60 -2.25
C SER A 34 -1.31 0.10 -2.11
N ILE A 35 -0.38 0.91 -1.59
CA ILE A 35 0.98 0.45 -1.26
C ILE A 35 0.96 -0.53 -0.09
N PHE A 36 -0.05 -0.44 0.79
CA PHE A 36 -0.17 -1.27 1.98
C PHE A 36 -1.02 -2.53 1.74
N ASP A 37 -1.66 -2.65 0.57
CA ASP A 37 -2.51 -3.80 0.23
C ASP A 37 -1.69 -5.09 0.01
N ASP A 38 -0.43 -4.97 -0.43
CA ASP A 38 0.47 -6.11 -0.66
C ASP A 38 1.11 -6.62 0.66
N ILE A 39 0.94 -5.91 1.79
CA ILE A 39 1.55 -6.26 3.08
C ILE A 39 0.64 -7.23 3.86
N LYS A 40 1.19 -8.40 4.18
CA LYS A 40 0.56 -9.38 5.06
C LYS A 40 1.22 -9.37 6.43
N VAL A 41 0.40 -9.31 7.46
CA VAL A 41 0.82 -9.41 8.87
C VAL A 41 0.36 -10.76 9.39
N ASP A 42 1.25 -11.43 10.10
CA ASP A 42 0.92 -12.67 10.80
C ASP A 42 0.16 -12.29 12.07
N TYR A 43 -1.14 -12.60 12.11
CA TYR A 43 -2.00 -12.35 13.25
C TYR A 43 -2.45 -13.70 13.80
N TYR A 44 -1.98 -14.07 14.98
CA TYR A 44 -2.25 -15.37 15.61
C TYR A 44 -1.97 -16.59 14.69
N GLY A 45 -0.91 -16.54 13.88
CA GLY A 45 -0.50 -17.64 13.00
C GLY A 45 -1.18 -17.68 11.64
N ALA A 46 -2.04 -16.70 11.32
CA ALA A 46 -2.66 -16.53 10.02
C ALA A 46 -2.14 -15.27 9.32
N GLN A 47 -1.76 -15.40 8.05
CA GLN A 47 -1.40 -14.25 7.21
C GLN A 47 -2.65 -13.45 6.84
N THR A 48 -2.86 -12.34 7.52
CA THR A 48 -3.95 -11.40 7.25
C THR A 48 -3.44 -10.15 6.54
N PRO A 49 -4.16 -9.60 5.56
CA PRO A 49 -3.76 -8.36 4.90
C PRO A 49 -3.89 -7.18 5.86
N LEU A 50 -2.91 -6.28 5.84
CA LEU A 50 -2.84 -5.13 6.74
C LEU A 50 -4.09 -4.24 6.69
N ASN A 51 -4.71 -4.11 5.52
CA ASN A 51 -5.93 -3.32 5.30
C ASN A 51 -7.14 -3.81 6.14
N GLN A 52 -7.14 -5.08 6.57
CA GLN A 52 -8.22 -5.62 7.42
C GLN A 52 -7.96 -5.43 8.92
N LEU A 53 -6.69 -5.26 9.31
CA LEU A 53 -6.29 -5.13 10.71
C LEU A 53 -6.17 -3.67 11.16
N CYS A 54 -6.04 -2.74 10.21
CA CYS A 54 -5.80 -1.33 10.49
C CYS A 54 -6.61 -0.41 9.59
N ASN A 55 -7.03 0.73 10.13
CA ASN A 55 -7.51 1.84 9.34
C ASN A 55 -6.34 2.67 8.82
N ILE A 56 -6.30 2.91 7.51
CA ILE A 56 -5.24 3.66 6.83
C ILE A 56 -5.73 5.08 6.55
N ASN A 57 -5.19 6.05 7.28
CA ASN A 57 -5.47 7.46 7.11
C ASN A 57 -4.27 8.19 6.52
N THR A 58 -4.50 8.95 5.47
CA THR A 58 -3.49 9.77 4.80
C THR A 58 -3.71 11.22 5.20
N ASN A 59 -2.78 11.83 5.95
CA ASN A 59 -2.80 13.26 6.22
C ASN A 59 -2.00 14.02 5.14
N GLU A 60 -2.48 15.21 4.79
CA GLU A 60 -2.07 16.01 3.61
C GLU A 60 -0.58 16.37 3.52
N ALA A 61 0.23 16.14 4.57
CA ALA A 61 1.57 16.72 4.69
C ALA A 61 2.75 15.72 4.61
N SER A 62 2.56 14.53 4.02
CA SER A 62 3.59 13.45 3.90
C SER A 62 3.63 12.45 5.05
N SER A 63 2.54 12.26 5.79
CA SER A 63 2.46 11.23 6.84
C SER A 63 1.25 10.34 6.65
N ILE A 64 1.45 9.03 6.80
CA ILE A 64 0.37 8.04 6.90
C ILE A 64 0.24 7.65 8.35
N ILE A 65 -1.00 7.60 8.80
CA ILE A 65 -1.40 7.14 10.11
C ILE A 65 -2.13 5.82 9.92
N LEU A 66 -1.59 4.76 10.49
CA LEU A 66 -2.20 3.44 10.56
C LEU A 66 -2.73 3.23 11.97
N SER A 67 -4.04 3.09 12.11
CA SER A 67 -4.69 2.83 13.39
C SER A 67 -5.14 1.37 13.44
N PRO A 68 -4.38 0.46 14.10
CA PRO A 68 -4.79 -0.91 14.31
C PRO A 68 -6.04 -1.00 15.20
N TYR A 69 -6.87 -2.01 14.95
CA TYR A 69 -8.02 -2.32 15.81
C TYR A 69 -7.61 -3.00 17.12
N ASP A 70 -6.45 -3.67 17.14
CA ASP A 70 -5.85 -4.31 18.32
C ASP A 70 -4.41 -3.83 18.49
N VAL A 71 -4.13 -3.26 19.66
CA VAL A 71 -2.82 -2.70 20.04
C VAL A 71 -1.75 -3.79 20.14
N SER A 72 -2.15 -5.04 20.43
CA SER A 72 -1.24 -6.19 20.55
C SER A 72 -0.52 -6.51 19.24
N VAL A 73 -1.12 -6.13 18.11
CA VAL A 73 -0.61 -6.40 16.75
C VAL A 73 0.29 -5.27 16.25
N ALA A 74 0.34 -4.13 16.95
CA ALA A 74 1.09 -2.96 16.52
C ALA A 74 2.56 -3.29 16.25
N ASP A 75 3.19 -4.12 17.10
CA ASP A 75 4.58 -4.53 16.95
C ASP A 75 4.80 -5.49 15.77
N GLU A 76 3.82 -6.36 15.48
CA GLU A 76 3.87 -7.28 14.34
C GLU A 76 3.69 -6.52 13.02
N ILE A 77 2.83 -5.51 13.00
CA ILE A 77 2.64 -4.59 11.87
C ILE A 77 3.92 -3.81 11.60
N VAL A 78 4.56 -3.25 12.63
CA VAL A 78 5.84 -2.53 12.50
C VAL A 78 6.90 -3.43 11.86
N LYS A 79 7.02 -4.68 12.31
CA LYS A 79 7.96 -5.66 11.73
C LYS A 79 7.60 -6.02 10.30
N ALA A 80 6.32 -6.20 9.98
CA ALA A 80 5.87 -6.52 8.63
C ALA A 80 6.16 -5.38 7.64
N ILE A 81 5.95 -4.12 8.06
CA ILE A 81 6.23 -2.93 7.25
C ILE A 81 7.73 -2.75 7.02
N GLN A 82 8.55 -2.98 8.06
CA GLN A 82 10.02 -2.95 7.93
C GLN A 82 10.55 -4.05 6.98
N LYS A 83 9.95 -5.24 7.02
CA LYS A 83 10.28 -6.35 6.09
C LYS A 83 9.83 -6.09 4.65
N SER A 84 8.85 -5.22 4.45
CA SER A 84 8.24 -5.01 3.13
C SER A 84 9.08 -4.15 2.17
N ASP A 85 10.37 -3.93 2.47
CA ASP A 85 11.34 -3.19 1.64
C ASP A 85 10.94 -1.76 1.24
N LEU A 86 9.93 -1.18 1.90
CA LEU A 86 9.46 0.16 1.61
C LEU A 86 10.44 1.25 2.08
N GLY A 87 11.45 0.89 2.89
CA GLY A 87 12.51 1.80 3.35
C GLY A 87 12.00 2.92 4.28
N PHE A 88 10.83 2.72 4.88
CA PHE A 88 10.24 3.65 5.83
C PHE A 88 10.46 3.17 7.26
N ASN A 89 10.62 4.12 8.18
CA ASN A 89 10.67 3.85 9.61
C ASN A 89 9.29 4.14 10.21
N PRO A 90 8.43 3.12 10.40
CA PRO A 90 7.20 3.28 11.16
C PRO A 90 7.54 3.60 12.63
N ASN A 91 6.95 4.66 13.17
CA ASN A 91 7.00 4.96 14.60
C ASN A 91 5.68 4.50 15.22
N ASN A 92 5.73 3.80 16.35
CA ASN A 92 4.55 3.46 17.14
C ASN A 92 4.39 4.52 18.24
N ASP A 93 3.24 5.18 18.28
CA ASP A 93 2.85 6.18 19.28
C ASP A 93 1.52 5.72 19.90
N ASP A 94 1.57 5.16 21.11
CA ASP A 94 0.41 4.65 21.89
C ASP A 94 -0.62 3.83 21.09
N GLY A 95 -0.16 2.90 20.24
CA GLY A 95 -1.03 2.03 19.45
C GLY A 95 -1.46 2.62 18.10
N VAL A 96 -0.89 3.75 17.70
CA VAL A 96 -1.02 4.33 16.36
C VAL A 96 0.33 4.30 15.66
N ILE A 97 0.38 3.76 14.44
CA ILE A 97 1.63 3.66 13.68
C ILE A 97 1.70 4.83 12.69
N ILE A 98 2.67 5.70 12.89
CA ILE A 98 2.91 6.88 12.06
C ILE A 98 4.10 6.62 11.15
N ILE A 99 3.86 6.69 9.84
CA ILE A 99 4.88 6.59 8.81
C ILE A 99 5.07 7.99 8.22
N ASN A 100 6.21 8.59 8.53
CA ASN A 100 6.62 9.85 7.93
C ASN A 100 7.36 9.58 6.63
N PHE A 101 6.76 10.03 5.52
CA PHE A 101 7.45 10.09 4.25
C PHE A 101 8.33 11.33 4.32
N PRO A 102 9.66 11.21 4.16
CA PRO A 102 10.46 12.39 3.95
C PRO A 102 9.88 13.13 2.75
N PRO A 103 9.73 14.47 2.81
CA PRO A 103 9.25 15.24 1.68
C PRO A 103 10.15 14.86 0.51
N THR A 104 9.55 14.40 -0.59
CA THR A 104 10.32 14.01 -1.77
C THR A 104 11.14 15.23 -2.18
N TYR A 105 12.43 15.25 -1.83
CA TYR A 105 13.36 16.20 -2.40
C TYR A 105 13.44 15.80 -3.86
N LYS A 106 12.75 16.61 -4.68
CA LYS A 106 12.86 16.71 -6.13
C LYS A 106 14.05 15.90 -6.64
N ARG A 107 13.77 14.78 -7.30
CA ARG A 107 14.78 14.07 -8.08
C ARG A 107 15.36 15.12 -9.05
N LYS A 108 16.62 15.51 -8.85
CA LYS A 108 17.38 16.34 -9.79
C LYS A 108 17.25 15.69 -11.17
N LYS A 109 16.40 16.26 -12.02
CA LYS A 109 16.51 16.06 -13.47
C LYS A 109 17.87 16.65 -13.84
N ARG A 110 18.83 15.78 -14.19
CA ARG A 110 20.01 16.18 -14.95
C ARG A 110 19.62 16.21 -16.42
#